data_AF-A0A223V336-F1
#
_entry.id   AF-A0A223V336-F1
#
_cell.length_a   1.000
_cell.length_b   1.000
_cell.length_c   1.000
_cell.angle_alpha   90.00
_cell.angle_beta   90.00
_cell.angle_gamma   90.00
#
_symmetry.space_group_name_H-M   'P 1'
#
loop_
_entity.id
_entity.type
_entity.pdbx_description
1 polymer ?
#
loop_
_entity_poly.entity_id
_entity_poly.type
_entity_poly.pdbx_seq_one_letter_code
_entity_poly.pdbx_strand_id
1 'polypeptide(L)'
;MMNIVLLISSLIILIVFIVGQIIKYKRFTHINAMKSIYDEMEMHFVTNKIILKKDYIELLKVFKNLSVNPDFLDIQMLALSKIAADKSGKLKDDRDWFDKTLNSLDNKFHELFLRFDYNSNKVIDLSFWKPDFVFFAIRMLIMYFFLSRAKSLAKLKFEYNFIKNNEGAISYSGMKMANC
;
A
#
# COMPACT_ATOMS: atom_id res chain seq x y z
N MET A 1 26.49 -22.62 -29.82
CA MET A 1 25.11 -22.24 -29.43
C MET A 1 24.85 -22.42 -27.94
N MET A 2 25.10 -23.59 -27.34
CA MET A 2 24.78 -23.87 -25.92
C MET A 2 25.44 -22.89 -24.91
N ASN A 3 26.70 -22.52 -25.13
CA ASN A 3 27.40 -21.55 -24.26
C ASN A 3 26.86 -20.12 -24.39
N ILE A 4 26.38 -19.73 -25.57
CA ILE A 4 25.81 -18.40 -25.80
C ILE A 4 24.44 -18.31 -25.11
N VAL A 5 23.62 -19.36 -25.22
CA VAL A 5 22.31 -19.44 -24.55
C VAL A 5 22.48 -19.41 -23.03
N LEU A 6 23.43 -20.18 -22.48
CA LEU A 6 23.75 -20.17 -21.06
C LEU A 6 24.18 -18.78 -20.58
N LEU A 7 25.06 -18.11 -21.33
CA LEU A 7 25.57 -16.79 -21.01
C LEU A 7 24.48 -15.70 -21.06
N ILE A 8 23.57 -15.78 -22.02
CA ILE A 8 22.39 -14.89 -22.09
C ILE A 8 21.46 -15.15 -20.90
N SER A 9 21.18 -16.42 -20.59
CA SER A 9 20.28 -16.77 -19.48
C SER A 9 20.84 -16.34 -18.12
N SER A 10 22.15 -16.48 -17.90
CA SER A 10 22.80 -16.04 -16.65
C SER A 10 22.82 -14.52 -16.53
N LEU A 11 23.03 -13.80 -17.64
CA LEU A 11 22.95 -12.34 -17.66
C LEU A 11 21.54 -11.85 -17.32
N ILE A 12 20.49 -12.49 -17.86
CA ILE A 12 19.09 -12.15 -17.55
C ILE A 12 18.80 -12.38 -16.06
N ILE A 13 19.23 -13.53 -15.51
CA ILE A 13 19.05 -13.83 -14.07
C ILE A 13 19.75 -12.78 -13.21
N LEU A 14 20.98 -12.39 -13.58
CA LEU A 14 21.74 -11.37 -12.86
C LEU A 14 21.02 -10.01 -12.87
N ILE A 15 20.50 -9.58 -14.02
CA ILE A 15 19.75 -8.33 -14.15
C ILE A 15 18.49 -8.37 -13.26
N VAL A 16 17.71 -9.46 -13.33
CA VAL A 16 16.50 -9.64 -12.51
C VAL A 16 16.85 -9.59 -11.02
N PHE A 17 17.94 -10.23 -10.60
CA PHE A 17 18.41 -10.20 -9.23
C PHE A 17 18.78 -8.79 -8.78
N ILE A 18 19.59 -8.06 -9.56
CA ILE A 18 20.00 -6.69 -9.25
C ILE A 18 18.79 -5.76 -9.13
N VAL A 19 17.87 -5.82 -10.08
CA VAL A 19 16.64 -5.02 -10.06
C VAL A 19 15.80 -5.37 -8.82
N GLY A 20 15.67 -6.66 -8.50
CA GLY A 20 14.98 -7.12 -7.30
C GLY A 20 15.59 -6.55 -6.00
N GLN A 21 16.91 -6.52 -5.89
CA GLN A 21 17.60 -5.92 -4.73
C GLN A 21 17.39 -4.41 -4.65
N ILE A 22 17.44 -3.70 -5.78
CA ILE A 22 17.17 -2.25 -5.83
C ILE A 22 15.75 -1.94 -5.35
N ILE A 23 14.76 -2.72 -5.78
CA ILE A 23 13.36 -2.55 -5.35
C ILE A 23 13.23 -2.80 -3.85
N LYS A 24 13.83 -3.88 -3.33
CA LYS A 24 13.84 -4.19 -1.90
C LYS A 24 14.45 -3.05 -1.08
N TYR A 25 15.59 -2.53 -1.52
CA TYR A 25 16.26 -1.42 -0.86
C TYR A 25 15.41 -0.15 -0.85
N LYS A 26 14.88 0.27 -2.01
CA LYS A 26 13.99 1.44 -2.10
C LYS A 26 12.76 1.30 -1.21
N ARG A 27 12.15 0.11 -1.18
CA ARG A 27 10.99 -0.17 -0.33
C ARG A 27 11.37 -0.05 1.15
N PHE A 28 12.50 -0.62 1.56
CA PHE A 28 13.02 -0.50 2.92
C PHE A 28 13.22 0.95 3.35
N THR A 29 13.78 1.80 2.48
CA THR A 29 13.96 3.24 2.75
C THR A 29 12.62 3.93 3.02
N HIS A 30 11.60 3.69 2.19
CA HIS A 30 10.27 4.29 2.37
C HIS A 30 9.56 3.76 3.63
N ILE A 31 9.69 2.47 3.94
CA ILE A 31 9.13 1.87 5.17
C ILE A 31 9.75 2.53 6.42
N ASN A 32 11.07 2.71 6.45
CA ASN A 32 11.73 3.37 7.58
C ASN A 32 11.33 4.84 7.70
N ALA A 33 11.16 5.54 6.57
CA ALA A 33 10.62 6.90 6.59
C ALA A 33 9.21 6.92 7.19
N MET A 34 8.33 5.98 6.84
CA MET A 34 6.99 5.87 7.44
C MET A 34 7.05 5.64 8.96
N LYS A 35 7.97 4.79 9.44
CA LYS A 35 8.16 4.58 10.89
C LYS A 35 8.57 5.86 11.60
N SER A 36 9.57 6.57 11.08
CA SER A 36 10.01 7.86 11.63
C SER A 36 8.88 8.90 11.63
N ILE A 37 8.10 8.98 10.55
CA ILE A 37 6.98 9.93 10.48
C ILE A 37 5.87 9.54 11.46
N TYR A 38 5.61 8.24 11.66
CA TYR A 38 4.68 7.78 12.68
C TYR A 38 5.13 8.20 14.10
N ASP A 39 6.41 8.08 14.42
CA ASP A 39 6.94 8.53 15.70
C ASP A 39 6.75 10.06 15.86
N GLU A 40 6.96 10.84 14.79
CA GLU A 40 6.66 12.28 14.76
C GLU A 40 5.14 12.55 14.98
N MET A 41 4.25 11.73 14.41
CA MET A 41 2.81 11.83 14.62
C MET A 41 2.42 11.55 16.07
N GLU A 42 2.96 10.51 16.72
CA GLU A 42 2.73 10.25 18.14
C GLU A 42 3.23 11.40 19.01
N MET A 43 4.45 11.89 18.73
CA MET A 43 5.03 13.02 19.46
C MET A 43 4.21 14.30 19.29
N HIS A 44 3.59 14.52 18.13
CA HIS A 44 2.71 15.67 17.90
C HIS A 44 1.55 15.72 18.90
N PHE A 45 0.93 14.58 19.23
CA PHE A 45 -0.12 14.52 20.24
C PHE A 45 0.40 14.88 21.64
N VAL A 46 1.61 14.42 21.98
CA VAL A 46 2.25 14.69 23.28
C VAL A 46 2.64 16.16 23.40
N THR A 47 3.37 16.70 22.42
CA THR A 47 3.90 18.08 22.44
C THR A 47 2.80 19.12 22.44
N ASN A 48 1.74 18.92 21.66
CA ASN A 48 0.62 19.87 21.58
C ASN A 48 -0.47 19.61 22.64
N LYS A 49 -0.25 18.66 23.56
CA LYS A 49 -1.19 18.29 24.63
C LYS A 49 -2.61 18.01 24.11
N ILE A 50 -2.70 17.33 22.96
CA ILE A 50 -3.98 17.00 22.34
C ILE A 50 -4.66 15.92 23.17
N ILE A 51 -5.92 16.15 23.58
CA ILE A 51 -6.70 15.16 24.32
C ILE A 51 -6.98 13.96 23.41
N LEU A 52 -6.45 12.80 23.78
CA LEU A 52 -6.60 11.55 23.03
C LEU A 52 -8.03 11.02 23.13
N LYS A 53 -8.83 11.29 22.09
CA LYS A 53 -10.14 10.67 21.88
C LYS A 53 -9.98 9.28 21.25
N LYS A 54 -11.01 8.45 21.36
CA LYS A 54 -11.04 7.11 20.77
C LYS A 54 -10.71 7.12 19.27
N ASP A 55 -11.28 8.06 18.50
CA ASP A 55 -11.04 8.17 17.06
C ASP A 55 -9.57 8.49 16.73
N TYR A 56 -8.92 9.34 17.51
CA TYR A 56 -7.50 9.68 17.32
C TYR A 56 -6.59 8.49 17.62
N ILE A 57 -6.93 7.71 18.65
CA ILE A 57 -6.20 6.48 18.97
C ILE A 57 -6.36 5.45 17.85
N GLU A 58 -7.57 5.30 17.32
CA GLU A 58 -7.83 4.40 16.19
C GLU A 58 -7.10 4.86 14.92
N LEU A 59 -7.07 6.16 14.65
CA LEU A 59 -6.30 6.73 13.54
C LEU A 59 -4.79 6.44 13.68
N LEU A 60 -4.20 6.69 14.86
CA LEU A 60 -2.79 6.38 15.12
C LEU A 60 -2.51 4.88 14.99
N LYS A 61 -3.42 4.00 15.44
CA LYS A 61 -3.28 2.56 15.26
C LYS A 61 -3.22 2.16 13.78
N VAL A 62 -3.98 2.81 12.90
CA VAL A 62 -3.90 2.56 11.45
C VAL A 62 -2.50 2.88 10.94
N PHE A 63 -1.98 4.08 11.23
CA PHE A 63 -0.63 4.48 10.80
C PHE A 63 0.45 3.56 11.39
N LYS A 64 0.33 3.18 12.67
CA LYS A 64 1.23 2.24 13.33
C LYS A 64 1.26 0.89 12.64
N ASN A 65 0.07 0.35 12.34
CA ASN A 65 -0.03 -0.96 11.73
C ASN A 65 0.55 -0.96 10.32
N LEU A 66 0.33 0.12 9.55
CA LEU A 66 0.94 0.28 8.23
C LEU A 66 2.47 0.41 8.30
N SER A 67 3.02 1.08 9.32
CA SER A 67 4.46 1.27 9.47
C SER A 67 5.18 0.02 10.00
N VAL A 68 4.53 -0.76 10.88
CA VAL A 68 5.06 -2.01 11.45
C VAL A 68 4.88 -3.18 10.49
N ASN A 69 3.74 -3.26 9.81
CA ASN A 69 3.38 -4.35 8.90
C ASN A 69 3.14 -3.80 7.48
N PRO A 70 4.22 -3.42 6.76
CA PRO A 70 4.12 -2.80 5.43
C PRO A 70 3.63 -3.76 4.34
N ASP A 71 3.42 -5.03 4.65
CA ASP A 71 2.75 -5.99 3.75
C ASP A 71 1.26 -5.69 3.60
N PHE A 72 0.63 -4.96 4.53
CA PHE A 72 -0.71 -4.42 4.35
C PHE A 72 -0.79 -3.41 3.19
N LEU A 73 0.34 -2.82 2.80
CA LEU A 73 0.45 -1.93 1.64
C LEU A 73 0.72 -2.68 0.34
N ASP A 74 0.79 -4.01 0.37
CA ASP A 74 0.82 -4.77 -0.88
C ASP A 74 -0.49 -4.61 -1.61
N ILE A 75 -0.40 -4.32 -2.91
CA ILE A 75 -1.55 -4.11 -3.79
C ILE A 75 -2.57 -5.27 -3.72
N GLN A 76 -2.09 -6.50 -3.51
CA GLN A 76 -2.94 -7.68 -3.35
C GLN A 76 -3.74 -7.62 -2.04
N MET A 77 -3.09 -7.28 -0.92
CA MET A 77 -3.74 -7.14 0.38
C MET A 77 -4.72 -5.97 0.38
N LEU A 78 -4.35 -4.84 -0.22
CA LEU A 78 -5.25 -3.69 -0.36
C LEU A 78 -6.47 -4.02 -1.23
N ALA A 79 -6.29 -4.75 -2.33
CA ALA A 79 -7.40 -5.19 -3.18
C ALA A 79 -8.35 -6.15 -2.44
N LEU A 80 -7.81 -7.10 -1.68
CA LEU A 80 -8.61 -8.02 -0.86
C LEU A 80 -9.42 -7.29 0.21
N SER A 81 -8.76 -6.38 0.94
CA SER A 81 -9.40 -5.54 1.96
C SER A 81 -10.52 -4.71 1.36
N LYS A 82 -10.30 -4.10 0.18
CA LYS A 82 -11.34 -3.35 -0.53
C LYS A 82 -12.54 -4.24 -0.88
N ILE A 83 -12.31 -5.39 -1.52
CA ILE A 83 -13.39 -6.30 -1.92
C ILE A 83 -14.22 -6.74 -0.71
N ALA A 84 -13.57 -7.01 0.42
CA ALA A 84 -14.24 -7.43 1.63
C ALA A 84 -15.03 -6.27 2.28
N ALA A 85 -14.46 -5.06 2.30
CA ALA A 85 -15.13 -3.85 2.77
C ALA A 85 -16.34 -3.48 1.91
N ASP A 86 -16.25 -3.62 0.58
CA ASP A 86 -17.36 -3.42 -0.36
C ASP A 86 -18.49 -4.44 -0.11
N LYS A 87 -18.14 -5.72 0.08
CA LYS A 87 -19.13 -6.78 0.39
C LYS A 87 -19.86 -6.54 1.71
N SER A 88 -19.18 -5.96 2.69
CA SER A 88 -19.78 -5.65 3.99
C SER A 88 -20.51 -4.30 4.04
N GLY A 89 -20.44 -3.50 2.96
CA GLY A 89 -21.04 -2.17 2.88
C GLY A 89 -20.37 -1.11 3.75
N LYS A 90 -19.24 -1.42 4.41
CA LYS A 90 -18.59 -0.56 5.41
C LYS A 90 -17.57 0.42 4.82
N LEU A 91 -17.19 0.25 3.56
CA LEU A 91 -16.11 1.04 2.95
C LEU A 91 -16.39 2.55 2.96
N LYS A 92 -17.64 2.94 2.74
CA LYS A 92 -18.04 4.35 2.74
C LYS A 92 -17.95 4.94 4.16
N ASP A 93 -18.48 4.23 5.14
CA ASP A 93 -18.50 4.69 6.54
C ASP A 93 -17.08 4.81 7.11
N ASP A 94 -16.22 3.83 6.82
CA ASP A 94 -14.82 3.85 7.27
C ASP A 94 -14.03 4.99 6.60
N ARG A 95 -14.35 5.32 5.33
CA ARG A 95 -13.77 6.49 4.64
C ARG A 95 -14.24 7.80 5.25
N ASP A 96 -15.54 7.96 5.43
CA ASP A 96 -16.13 9.18 5.99
C ASP A 96 -15.61 9.42 7.42
N TRP A 97 -15.44 8.36 8.21
CA TRP A 97 -14.80 8.42 9.53
C TRP A 97 -13.34 8.86 9.46
N PHE A 98 -12.55 8.28 8.55
CA PHE A 98 -11.14 8.61 8.40
C PHE A 98 -10.95 10.09 8.00
N ASP A 99 -11.66 10.52 6.96
CA ASP A 99 -11.60 11.89 6.44
C ASP A 99 -12.02 12.90 7.51
N LYS A 100 -13.12 12.61 8.23
CA LYS A 100 -13.59 13.47 9.33
C LYS A 100 -12.58 13.56 10.47
N THR A 101 -11.98 12.44 10.86
CA THR A 101 -11.00 12.39 11.96
C THR A 101 -9.73 13.14 11.59
N LEU A 102 -9.21 12.92 10.37
CA LEU A 102 -8.03 13.61 9.86
C LEU A 102 -8.26 15.12 9.79
N ASN A 103 -9.37 15.57 9.18
CA ASN A 103 -9.71 16.98 9.03
C ASN A 103 -9.95 17.71 10.37
N SER A 104 -10.17 16.98 11.46
CA SER A 104 -10.32 17.57 12.80
C SER A 104 -8.98 17.90 13.48
N LEU A 105 -7.87 17.42 12.93
CA LEU A 105 -6.51 17.71 13.40
C LEU A 105 -5.97 18.98 12.75
N ASP A 106 -4.91 19.54 13.32
CA ASP A 106 -4.32 20.78 12.84
C ASP A 106 -3.48 20.59 11.57
N ASN A 107 -3.08 21.71 10.95
CA ASN A 107 -2.32 21.69 9.70
C ASN A 107 -0.97 20.98 9.84
N LYS A 108 -0.32 21.07 11.00
CA LYS A 108 0.95 20.36 11.25
C LYS A 108 0.78 18.85 11.17
N PHE A 109 -0.32 18.32 11.72
CA PHE A 109 -0.62 16.90 11.58
C PHE A 109 -0.90 16.52 10.11
N HIS A 110 -1.57 17.39 9.36
CA HIS A 110 -1.81 17.18 7.93
C HIS A 110 -0.51 17.11 7.12
N GLU A 111 0.49 17.92 7.45
CA GLU A 111 1.82 17.85 6.81
C GLU A 111 2.51 16.50 7.08
N LEU A 112 2.43 16.01 8.32
CA LEU A 112 2.92 14.68 8.67
C LEU A 112 2.17 13.59 7.91
N PHE A 113 0.84 13.70 7.81
CA PHE A 113 0.02 12.80 7.04
C PHE A 113 0.41 12.77 5.56
N LEU A 114 0.60 13.93 4.91
CA LEU A 114 1.00 13.99 3.50
C LEU A 114 2.38 13.35 3.27
N ARG A 115 3.33 13.53 4.20
CA ARG A 115 4.63 12.85 4.16
C ARG A 115 4.48 11.34 4.32
N PHE A 116 3.61 10.89 5.22
CA PHE A 116 3.33 9.48 5.43
C PHE A 116 2.71 8.86 4.18
N ASP A 117 1.65 9.49 3.66
CA ASP A 117 0.91 9.12 2.45
C ASP A 117 1.81 9.08 1.21
N TYR A 118 2.75 10.01 1.08
CA TYR A 118 3.75 9.94 0.01
C TYR A 118 4.58 8.65 0.07
N ASN A 119 5.05 8.27 1.27
CA ASN A 119 5.92 7.10 1.42
C ASN A 119 5.14 5.79 1.31
N SER A 120 3.92 5.70 1.86
CA SER A 120 3.04 4.54 1.67
C SER A 120 2.70 4.33 0.18
N ASN A 121 2.37 5.40 -0.53
CA ASN A 121 2.16 5.36 -1.98
C ASN A 121 3.39 4.85 -2.74
N LYS A 122 4.61 5.22 -2.32
CA LYS A 122 5.84 4.68 -2.92
C LYS A 122 6.02 3.18 -2.62
N VAL A 123 5.66 2.73 -1.42
CA VAL A 123 5.66 1.30 -1.06
C VAL A 123 4.66 0.52 -1.91
N ILE A 124 3.46 1.07 -2.14
CA ILE A 124 2.43 0.49 -3.03
C ILE A 124 2.95 0.44 -4.47
N ASP A 125 3.50 1.54 -4.98
CA ASP A 125 4.04 1.63 -6.35
C ASP A 125 5.16 0.58 -6.56
N LEU A 126 6.03 0.38 -5.57
CA LEU A 126 7.08 -0.64 -5.61
C LEU A 126 6.54 -2.08 -5.51
N SER A 127 5.32 -2.27 -5.00
CA SER A 127 4.67 -3.59 -4.94
C SER A 127 4.36 -4.15 -6.33
N PHE A 128 4.15 -3.30 -7.33
CA PHE A 128 3.96 -3.73 -8.72
C PHE A 128 5.18 -4.39 -9.34
N TRP A 129 6.36 -4.07 -8.80
CA TRP A 129 7.63 -4.57 -9.29
C TRP A 129 8.13 -5.78 -8.49
N LYS A 130 7.37 -6.24 -7.49
CA LYS A 130 7.64 -7.51 -6.82
C LYS A 130 7.57 -8.64 -7.85
N PRO A 131 8.58 -9.55 -7.89
CA PRO A 131 8.57 -10.67 -8.82
C PRO A 131 7.24 -11.44 -8.78
N ASP A 132 6.69 -11.69 -7.60
CA ASP A 132 5.43 -12.42 -7.43
C ASP A 132 4.25 -11.73 -8.10
N PHE A 133 4.17 -10.40 -7.99
CA PHE A 133 3.13 -9.62 -8.67
C PHE A 133 3.38 -9.55 -10.18
N VAL A 134 4.64 -9.42 -10.62
CA VAL A 134 5.02 -9.44 -12.04
C VAL A 134 4.67 -10.79 -12.66
N PHE A 135 4.97 -11.91 -12.01
CA PHE A 135 4.57 -13.25 -12.44
C PHE A 135 3.05 -13.39 -12.49
N PHE A 136 2.33 -12.88 -11.50
CA PHE A 136 0.86 -12.85 -11.51
C PHE A 136 0.31 -12.02 -12.68
N ALA A 137 0.82 -10.82 -12.91
CA ALA A 137 0.40 -9.93 -13.99
C ALA A 137 0.74 -10.51 -15.37
N ILE A 138 1.93 -11.10 -15.54
CA ILE A 138 2.33 -11.79 -16.77
C ILE A 138 1.41 -12.99 -17.02
N ARG A 139 1.11 -13.80 -16.01
CA ARG A 139 0.15 -14.91 -16.13
C ARG A 139 -1.23 -14.41 -16.56
N MET A 140 -1.70 -13.30 -15.99
CA MET A 140 -2.95 -12.65 -16.37
C MET A 140 -2.91 -12.11 -17.81
N LEU A 141 -1.80 -11.53 -18.25
CA LEU A 141 -1.59 -11.07 -19.62
C LEU A 141 -1.56 -12.21 -20.63
N ILE A 142 -0.91 -13.33 -20.29
CA ILE A 142 -0.89 -14.54 -21.11
C ILE A 142 -2.32 -15.10 -21.21
N MET A 143 -3.02 -15.25 -20.08
CA MET A 143 -4.43 -15.66 -20.10
C MET A 143 -5.31 -14.69 -20.90
N TYR A 144 -5.10 -13.37 -20.79
CA TYR A 144 -5.79 -12.34 -21.56
C TYR A 144 -5.58 -12.49 -23.07
N PHE A 145 -4.34 -12.78 -23.50
CA PHE A 145 -3.99 -12.99 -24.91
C PHE A 145 -4.69 -14.23 -25.49
N PHE A 146 -4.93 -15.24 -24.65
CA PHE A 146 -5.63 -16.47 -25.03
C PHE A 146 -7.17 -16.42 -24.87
N LEU A 147 -7.73 -15.52 -24.05
CA LEU A 147 -9.15 -15.57 -23.67
C LEU A 147 -10.04 -14.39 -24.06
N SER A 148 -9.56 -13.37 -24.80
CA SER A 148 -10.37 -12.27 -25.36
C SER A 148 -11.38 -11.61 -24.41
N ARG A 149 -11.05 -10.43 -23.87
CA ARG A 149 -12.05 -9.37 -23.54
C ARG A 149 -11.37 -8.06 -23.13
N ALA A 150 -11.54 -7.04 -23.97
CA ALA A 150 -10.99 -5.68 -23.86
C ALA A 150 -11.51 -4.81 -22.68
N LYS A 151 -12.09 -5.38 -21.61
CA LYS A 151 -12.68 -4.62 -20.49
C LYS A 151 -11.87 -4.63 -19.18
N SER A 152 -10.67 -5.21 -19.16
CA SER A 152 -9.94 -5.50 -17.91
C SER A 152 -8.91 -4.44 -17.48
N LEU A 153 -8.13 -3.86 -18.41
CA LEU A 153 -7.04 -2.92 -18.06
C LEU A 153 -7.54 -1.58 -17.49
N ALA A 154 -8.62 -1.02 -18.06
CA ALA A 154 -9.24 0.20 -17.54
C ALA A 154 -9.82 -0.03 -16.13
N LYS A 155 -10.37 -1.23 -15.88
CA LYS A 155 -10.85 -1.63 -14.56
C LYS A 155 -9.67 -1.74 -13.57
N LEU A 156 -8.58 -2.41 -13.93
CA LEU A 156 -7.38 -2.49 -13.08
C LEU A 156 -6.79 -1.11 -12.76
N LYS A 157 -6.73 -0.20 -13.73
CA LYS A 157 -6.28 1.18 -13.52
C LYS A 157 -7.20 1.94 -12.57
N PHE A 158 -8.52 1.77 -12.70
CA PHE A 158 -9.50 2.37 -11.80
C PHE A 158 -9.38 1.80 -10.38
N GLU A 159 -9.27 0.47 -10.25
CA GLU A 159 -9.08 -0.21 -8.96
C GLU A 159 -7.78 0.24 -8.27
N TYR A 160 -6.69 0.36 -9.02
CA TYR A 160 -5.42 0.88 -8.51
C TYR A 160 -5.54 2.34 -8.05
N ASN A 161 -6.07 3.23 -8.87
CA ASN A 161 -6.25 4.64 -8.49
C ASN A 161 -7.17 4.76 -7.27
N PHE A 162 -8.19 3.91 -7.16
CA PHE A 162 -9.05 3.86 -6.00
C PHE A 162 -8.28 3.42 -4.74
N ILE A 163 -7.49 2.35 -4.83
CA ILE A 163 -6.66 1.86 -3.72
C ILE A 163 -5.67 2.92 -3.27
N LYS A 164 -4.97 3.54 -4.23
CA LYS A 164 -3.99 4.60 -4.00
C LYS A 164 -4.59 5.78 -3.24
N ASN A 165 -5.78 6.21 -3.64
CA ASN A 165 -6.42 7.40 -3.07
C ASN A 165 -7.20 7.12 -1.77
N ASN A 166 -7.35 5.87 -1.35
CA ASN A 166 -8.19 5.48 -0.19
C ASN A 166 -7.50 4.46 0.71
N GLU A 167 -6.17 4.38 0.68
CA GLU A 167 -5.38 3.38 1.40
C GLU A 167 -5.62 3.40 2.92
N GLY A 168 -5.80 4.59 3.53
CA GLY A 168 -6.10 4.73 4.96
C GLY A 168 -7.43 4.08 5.36
N ALA A 169 -8.49 4.29 4.58
CA ALA A 169 -9.80 3.68 4.81
C ALA A 169 -9.82 2.17 4.47
N ILE A 170 -9.11 1.77 3.42
CA ILE A 170 -8.99 0.37 2.99
C ILE A 170 -8.18 -0.45 4.00
N SER A 171 -7.10 0.12 4.54
CA SER A 171 -6.29 -0.54 5.57
C SER A 171 -7.06 -0.70 6.88
N TYR A 172 -7.81 0.31 7.32
CA TYR A 172 -8.66 0.22 8.52
C TYR A 172 -9.79 -0.80 8.37
N SER A 173 -10.49 -0.82 7.24
CA SER A 173 -11.53 -1.81 6.95
C SER A 173 -10.98 -3.24 6.85
N GLY A 174 -9.80 -3.42 6.24
CA GLY A 174 -9.07 -4.69 6.24
C GLY A 174 -8.62 -5.15 7.62
N MET A 175 -8.19 -4.23 8.49
CA MET A 175 -7.73 -4.53 9.85
C MET A 175 -8.87 -4.87 10.82
N LYS A 176 -10.10 -4.35 10.61
CA LYS A 176 -11.29 -4.82 11.35
C LYS A 176 -11.61 -6.28 11.06
N MET A 177 -11.24 -6.80 9.89
CA MET A 177 -11.52 -8.18 9.48
C MET A 177 -10.47 -9.19 9.95
N ALA A 178 -9.22 -8.75 10.20
CA ALA A 178 -8.17 -9.63 10.75
C ALA A 178 -8.39 -10.01 12.22
N ASN A 179 -9.34 -9.36 12.91
CA ASN A 179 -9.75 -9.65 14.28
C ASN A 179 -11.09 -10.41 14.38
N CYS A 180 -11.55 -11.03 13.28
CA CYS A 180 -12.72 -11.93 13.26
C CYS A 180 -12.28 -13.40 13.21
#